data_AF-A0A6N0HYH1-F1
#
_entry.id   AF-A0A6N0HYH1-F1
#
_cell.length_a   1.000
_cell.length_b   1.000
_cell.length_c   1.000
_cell.angle_alpha   90.00
_cell.angle_beta   90.00
_cell.angle_gamma   90.00
#
_symmetry.space_group_name_H-M   'P 1'
#
loop_
_entity.id
_entity.type
_entity.pdbx_description
1 polymer ?
#
loop_
_entity_poly.entity_id
_entity_poly.type
_entity_poly.pdbx_seq_one_letter_code
_entity_poly.pdbx_strand_id
1 'polypeptide(L)'
;MASSKGNFFSNLQIRHKLWAGFGLVLAILVIVGLGVFPSLVNTEQKTGSMVLERQPAAAAAQELAHRLERSLSALGFYLLGKEEKHKQNYLEGLKKLAEELEILKTNQLVTSDPELSELLINIDKDVAAFAAVRDRMITLATTDSQNFPGIAFAGEAINPVNRQIQSLLSEMILSEEGEEVSEERRALLIELGNLRNTWTGVINGVRAYLAFRSKGAIDEATLYLETTGSIAKRLQEECADMLTFEQEDGLAQFIELREQVVASLKQLEKIHGGKRWRTDAYLINTSVNEMLERIDGNVDALVNRLREDNERTGSELLADVEGTKAFLITLLLVGLLLGVLIAFLMARSICRPIQSAVVAMEDIAKGEGDLSSRLQLNIGGELGQLSDAFNLFIEKFTMWLLAYRVLPVS
;
A
#
# COMPACT_ATOMS: atom_id res chain seq x y z
N MET A 1 66.64 8.20 46.18
CA MET A 1 66.85 7.25 45.07
C MET A 1 65.85 7.54 43.97
N ALA A 2 66.19 8.43 43.03
CA ALA A 2 65.42 8.64 41.81
C ALA A 2 65.98 7.68 40.75
N SER A 3 65.25 6.60 40.48
CA SER A 3 65.54 5.67 39.40
C SER A 3 65.53 6.45 38.07
N SER A 4 66.71 6.65 37.50
CA SER A 4 66.89 7.00 36.08
C SER A 4 66.30 5.88 35.23
N LYS A 5 64.98 5.94 34.98
CA LYS A 5 64.36 5.20 33.88
C LYS A 5 64.86 5.87 32.60
N GLY A 6 65.99 5.41 32.08
CA GLY A 6 66.45 5.77 30.74
C GLY A 6 65.29 5.56 29.78
N ASN A 7 64.78 6.65 29.20
CA ASN A 7 63.65 6.57 28.28
C ASN A 7 64.06 5.66 27.13
N PHE A 8 63.39 4.51 26.96
CA PHE A 8 63.66 3.59 25.84
C PHE A 8 63.75 4.31 24.49
N PHE A 9 62.94 5.36 24.33
CA PHE A 9 62.90 6.23 23.16
C PHE A 9 64.14 7.13 22.95
N SER A 10 64.92 7.44 23.99
CA SER A 10 66.13 8.26 23.84
C SER A 10 67.25 7.46 23.18
N ASN A 11 67.39 6.17 23.47
CA ASN A 11 68.53 5.36 23.03
C ASN A 11 68.36 4.72 21.65
N LEU A 12 67.19 4.84 21.02
CA LEU A 12 66.97 4.38 19.65
C LEU A 12 67.69 5.29 18.64
N GLN A 13 68.05 4.70 17.51
CA GLN A 13 68.53 5.45 16.35
C GLN A 13 67.42 6.34 15.75
N ILE A 14 67.78 7.52 15.23
CA ILE A 14 66.86 8.50 14.60
C ILE A 14 66.01 7.82 13.53
N ARG A 15 66.62 6.99 12.68
CA ARG A 15 65.92 6.24 11.63
C ARG A 15 64.75 5.43 12.20
N HIS A 16 64.98 4.67 13.27
CA HIS A 16 63.94 3.84 13.87
C HIS A 16 62.84 4.67 14.54
N LYS A 17 63.17 5.83 15.12
CA LYS A 17 62.18 6.77 15.67
C LYS A 17 61.25 7.31 14.58
N LEU A 18 61.81 7.76 13.45
CA LEU A 18 61.03 8.24 12.31
C LEU A 18 60.14 7.14 11.71
N TRP A 19 60.70 5.95 11.46
CA TRP A 19 59.92 4.81 10.96
C TRP A 19 58.80 4.39 11.91
N ALA A 20 59.01 4.43 13.22
CA ALA A 20 57.95 4.15 14.20
C ALA A 20 56.83 5.20 14.17
N GLY A 21 57.18 6.48 14.08
CA GLY A 21 56.20 7.57 13.98
C GLY A 21 55.37 7.50 12.70
N PHE A 22 56.02 7.40 11.54
CA PHE A 22 55.33 7.26 10.25
C PHE A 22 54.57 5.93 10.14
N GLY A 23 55.13 4.84 10.67
CA GLY A 23 54.47 3.53 10.70
C GLY A 23 53.18 3.55 11.51
N LEU A 24 53.15 4.26 12.64
CA LEU A 24 51.94 4.41 13.44
C LEU A 24 50.87 5.25 12.71
N VAL A 25 51.26 6.33 12.04
CA VAL A 25 50.33 7.13 11.21
C VAL A 25 49.75 6.29 10.07
N LEU A 26 50.59 5.52 9.38
CA LEU A 26 50.14 4.61 8.32
C LEU A 26 49.21 3.51 8.87
N ALA A 27 49.52 2.95 10.03
CA ALA A 27 48.65 1.96 10.67
C ALA A 27 47.27 2.54 11.00
N ILE A 28 47.20 3.79 11.51
CA ILE A 28 45.93 4.48 11.73
C ILE A 28 45.18 4.69 10.41
N LEU A 29 45.85 5.14 9.35
CA LEU A 29 45.22 5.30 8.04
C LEU A 29 44.65 3.99 7.49
N VAL A 30 45.37 2.88 7.67
CA VAL A 30 44.89 1.55 7.28
C VAL A 30 43.68 1.14 8.12
N ILE A 31 43.70 1.36 9.44
CA ILE A 31 42.57 1.05 10.32
C ILE A 31 41.33 1.88 9.95
N VAL A 32 41.51 3.18 9.67
CA VAL A 32 40.43 4.06 9.18
C VAL A 32 39.88 3.50 7.87
N GLY A 33 40.73 3.17 6.91
CA GLY A 33 40.31 2.60 5.62
C GLY A 33 39.53 1.29 5.78
N LEU A 34 40.04 0.37 6.62
CA LEU A 34 39.42 -0.92 6.87
C LEU A 34 38.08 -0.83 7.61
N GLY A 35 37.88 0.17 8.47
CA GLY A 35 36.60 0.37 9.16
C GLY A 35 35.56 1.11 8.32
N VAL A 36 35.99 2.12 7.55
CA VAL A 36 35.08 3.00 6.80
C VAL A 36 34.62 2.36 5.50
N PHE A 37 35.52 1.67 4.78
CA PHE A 37 35.20 1.14 3.46
C PHE A 37 34.05 0.12 3.48
N PRO A 38 34.02 -0.90 4.37
CA PRO A 38 32.90 -1.82 4.45
C PRO A 38 31.58 -1.14 4.83
N SER A 39 31.64 -0.15 5.72
CA SER A 39 30.46 0.63 6.10
C SER A 39 29.88 1.42 4.93
N LEU A 40 30.74 2.05 4.12
CA LEU A 40 30.31 2.76 2.91
C LEU A 40 29.66 1.81 1.91
N VAL A 41 30.25 0.64 1.66
CA VAL A 41 29.67 -0.37 0.75
C VAL A 41 28.32 -0.87 1.26
N ASN A 42 28.20 -1.17 2.56
CA ASN A 42 26.93 -1.59 3.17
C ASN A 42 25.87 -0.49 3.11
N THR A 43 26.26 0.77 3.36
CA THR A 43 25.37 1.94 3.26
C THR A 43 24.90 2.16 1.83
N GLU A 44 25.81 2.03 0.85
CA GLU A 44 25.50 2.15 -0.57
C GLU A 44 24.51 1.06 -1.02
N GLN A 45 24.76 -0.20 -0.65
CA GLN A 45 23.85 -1.32 -0.96
C GLN A 45 22.47 -1.14 -0.33
N LYS A 46 22.41 -0.83 0.97
CA LYS A 46 21.14 -0.59 1.67
C LYS A 46 20.39 0.60 1.06
N THR A 47 21.08 1.70 0.78
CA THR A 47 20.48 2.88 0.13
C THR A 47 19.99 2.55 -1.28
N GLY A 48 20.74 1.75 -2.04
CA GLY A 48 20.35 1.27 -3.37
C GLY A 48 19.04 0.47 -3.32
N SER A 49 18.98 -0.56 -2.46
CA SER A 49 17.75 -1.36 -2.28
C SER A 49 16.57 -0.52 -1.77
N MET A 50 16.82 0.51 -0.96
CA MET A 50 15.80 1.44 -0.48
C MET A 50 15.12 2.20 -1.62
N VAL A 51 15.93 2.78 -2.53
CA VAL A 51 15.44 3.63 -3.61
C VAL A 51 14.89 2.81 -4.77
N LEU A 52 15.49 1.66 -5.07
CA LEU A 52 15.17 0.89 -6.29
C LEU A 52 14.11 -0.19 -6.08
N GLU A 53 13.95 -0.70 -4.85
CA GLU A 53 13.04 -1.83 -4.60
C GLU A 53 11.96 -1.46 -3.58
N ARG A 54 12.38 -1.01 -2.40
CA ARG A 54 11.56 -0.80 -1.20
C ARG A 54 10.57 0.36 -1.30
N GLN A 55 11.05 1.55 -1.68
CA GLN A 55 10.18 2.72 -1.84
C GLN A 55 9.18 2.55 -2.99
N PRO A 56 9.59 2.08 -4.19
CA PRO A 56 8.65 1.80 -5.27
C PRO A 56 7.59 0.75 -4.89
N ALA A 57 7.98 -0.33 -4.20
CA ALA A 57 7.01 -1.34 -3.73
C ALA A 57 5.98 -0.74 -2.78
N ALA A 58 6.41 0.02 -1.77
CA ALA A 58 5.48 0.64 -0.82
C ALA A 58 4.57 1.68 -1.50
N ALA A 59 5.10 2.47 -2.43
CA ALA A 59 4.31 3.43 -3.19
C ALA A 59 3.26 2.72 -4.08
N ALA A 60 3.66 1.65 -4.78
CA ALA A 60 2.75 0.86 -5.61
C ALA A 60 1.65 0.18 -4.77
N ALA A 61 1.98 -0.35 -3.59
CA ALA A 61 0.98 -0.93 -2.68
C ALA A 61 0.00 0.12 -2.15
N GLN A 62 0.47 1.34 -1.82
CA GLN A 62 -0.41 2.41 -1.38
C GLN A 62 -1.31 2.93 -2.51
N GLU A 63 -0.77 3.05 -3.72
CA GLU A 63 -1.55 3.44 -4.89
C GLU A 63 -2.54 2.34 -5.28
N LEU A 64 -2.18 1.06 -5.13
CA LEU A 64 -3.09 -0.08 -5.28
C LEU A 64 -4.32 0.07 -4.38
N ALA A 65 -4.11 0.33 -3.08
CA ALA A 65 -5.20 0.56 -2.13
C ALA A 65 -6.10 1.74 -2.54
N HIS A 66 -5.49 2.88 -2.86
CA HIS A 66 -6.23 4.07 -3.26
C HIS A 66 -7.01 3.87 -4.57
N ARG A 67 -6.42 3.20 -5.56
CA ARG A 67 -7.07 2.89 -6.84
C ARG A 67 -8.20 1.88 -6.67
N LEU A 68 -8.07 0.91 -5.77
CA LEU A 68 -9.12 -0.04 -5.44
C LEU A 68 -10.35 0.69 -4.91
N GLU A 69 -10.20 1.51 -3.87
CA GLU A 69 -11.30 2.26 -3.27
C GLU A 69 -12.00 3.18 -4.28
N ARG A 70 -11.21 3.91 -5.09
CA ARG A 70 -11.75 4.80 -6.13
C ARG A 70 -12.47 4.05 -7.24
N SER A 71 -11.96 2.89 -7.65
CA SER A 71 -12.61 2.05 -8.64
C SER A 71 -13.92 1.51 -8.09
N LEU A 72 -13.93 0.94 -6.88
CA LEU A 72 -15.15 0.43 -6.25
C LEU A 72 -16.20 1.54 -6.06
N SER A 73 -15.77 2.74 -5.67
CA SER A 73 -16.65 3.92 -5.58
C SER A 73 -17.24 4.29 -6.94
N ALA A 74 -16.43 4.34 -8.00
CA ALA A 74 -16.89 4.62 -9.35
C ALA A 74 -17.89 3.56 -9.85
N LEU A 75 -17.65 2.28 -9.55
CA LEU A 75 -18.60 1.21 -9.84
C LEU A 75 -19.90 1.42 -9.06
N GLY A 76 -19.83 1.73 -7.76
CA GLY A 76 -21.00 2.02 -6.93
C GLY A 76 -21.85 3.15 -7.52
N PHE A 77 -21.23 4.27 -7.91
CA PHE A 77 -21.92 5.37 -8.57
C PHE A 77 -22.53 4.96 -9.93
N TYR A 78 -21.84 4.12 -10.71
CA TYR A 78 -22.39 3.61 -11.96
C TYR A 78 -23.61 2.70 -11.72
N LEU A 79 -23.55 1.79 -10.74
CA LEU A 79 -24.66 0.89 -10.44
C LEU A 79 -25.91 1.65 -9.95
N LEU A 80 -25.72 2.80 -9.30
CA LEU A 80 -26.81 3.67 -8.83
C LEU A 80 -27.33 4.61 -9.93
N GLY A 81 -26.44 5.37 -10.58
CA GLY A 81 -26.79 6.46 -11.48
C GLY A 81 -26.78 6.10 -12.97
N LYS A 82 -26.16 4.98 -13.34
CA LYS A 82 -26.02 4.48 -14.73
C LYS A 82 -25.31 5.45 -15.68
N GLU A 83 -24.61 6.45 -15.16
CA GLU A 83 -23.88 7.42 -15.97
C GLU A 83 -22.60 6.81 -16.57
N GLU A 84 -22.45 6.91 -17.88
CA GLU A 84 -21.31 6.31 -18.61
C GLU A 84 -19.96 6.82 -18.09
N LYS A 85 -19.89 8.07 -17.61
CA LYS A 85 -18.68 8.63 -16.99
C LYS A 85 -18.17 7.78 -15.82
N HIS A 86 -19.06 7.31 -14.95
CA HIS A 86 -18.68 6.49 -13.80
C HIS A 86 -18.18 5.10 -14.23
N LYS A 87 -18.81 4.51 -15.26
CA LYS A 87 -18.32 3.27 -15.87
C LYS A 87 -16.94 3.42 -16.48
N GLN A 88 -16.68 4.50 -17.22
CA GLN A 88 -15.36 4.77 -17.79
C GLN A 88 -14.30 4.98 -16.71
N ASN A 89 -14.60 5.77 -15.69
CA ASN A 89 -13.70 5.97 -14.55
C ASN A 89 -13.35 4.64 -13.86
N TYR A 90 -14.33 3.76 -13.71
CA TYR A 90 -14.11 2.43 -13.16
C TYR A 90 -13.20 1.56 -14.05
N LEU A 91 -13.48 1.50 -15.36
CA LEU A 91 -12.68 0.74 -16.31
C LEU A 91 -11.23 1.25 -16.42
N GLU A 92 -11.03 2.56 -16.36
CA GLU A 92 -9.70 3.17 -16.29
C GLU A 92 -9.01 2.83 -14.96
N GLY A 93 -9.73 2.90 -13.85
CA GLY A 93 -9.24 2.50 -12.53
C GLY A 93 -8.73 1.06 -12.50
N LEU A 94 -9.43 0.13 -13.16
CA LEU A 94 -9.00 -1.27 -13.30
C LEU A 94 -7.70 -1.43 -14.09
N LYS A 95 -7.51 -0.66 -15.17
CA LYS A 95 -6.25 -0.70 -15.92
C LYS A 95 -5.08 -0.27 -15.04
N LYS A 96 -5.25 0.82 -14.29
CA LYS A 96 -4.22 1.32 -13.39
C LYS A 96 -3.98 0.37 -12.21
N LEU A 97 -5.02 -0.28 -11.68
CA LEU A 97 -4.89 -1.37 -10.70
C LEU A 97 -4.00 -2.50 -11.21
N ALA A 98 -4.21 -2.93 -12.46
CA ALA A 98 -3.38 -3.95 -13.07
C ALA A 98 -1.92 -3.49 -13.23
N GLU A 99 -1.69 -2.22 -13.59
CA GLU A 99 -0.34 -1.64 -13.65
C GLU A 99 0.37 -1.69 -12.28
N GLU A 100 -0.29 -1.29 -11.19
CA GLU A 100 0.31 -1.36 -9.84
C GLU A 100 0.60 -2.81 -9.40
N LEU A 101 -0.31 -3.75 -9.71
CA LEU A 101 -0.10 -5.18 -9.44
C LEU A 101 1.11 -5.72 -10.20
N GLU A 102 1.31 -5.34 -11.46
CA GLU A 102 2.48 -5.77 -12.23
C GLU A 102 3.79 -5.17 -11.68
N ILE A 103 3.78 -3.93 -11.19
CA ILE A 103 4.95 -3.36 -10.49
C ILE A 103 5.29 -4.22 -9.26
N LEU A 104 4.30 -4.58 -8.46
CA LEU A 104 4.51 -5.41 -7.26
C LEU A 104 4.97 -6.84 -7.62
N LYS A 105 4.38 -7.45 -8.67
CA LYS A 105 4.74 -8.81 -9.12
C LYS A 105 6.14 -8.90 -9.71
N THR A 106 6.68 -7.81 -10.22
CA THR A 106 8.04 -7.77 -10.80
C THR A 106 9.09 -7.26 -9.83
N ASN A 107 8.67 -6.76 -8.66
CA ASN A 107 9.57 -6.29 -7.63
C ASN A 107 10.28 -7.45 -6.90
N GLN A 108 11.61 -7.43 -6.85
CA GLN A 108 12.40 -8.51 -6.25
C GLN A 108 12.16 -8.68 -4.75
N LEU A 109 11.94 -7.58 -4.03
CA LEU A 109 11.66 -7.64 -2.59
C LEU A 109 10.33 -8.36 -2.32
N VAL A 110 9.30 -8.04 -3.10
CA VAL A 110 7.96 -8.64 -2.96
C VAL A 110 7.96 -10.11 -3.37
N THR A 111 8.67 -10.46 -4.45
CA THR A 111 8.71 -11.84 -4.97
C THR A 111 9.60 -12.77 -4.14
N SER A 112 10.60 -12.24 -3.44
CA SER A 112 11.51 -13.04 -2.61
C SER A 112 10.99 -13.26 -1.19
N ASP A 113 10.07 -12.42 -0.71
CA ASP A 113 9.43 -12.56 0.60
C ASP A 113 8.17 -13.45 0.48
N PRO A 114 8.11 -14.59 1.17
CA PRO A 114 6.96 -15.52 1.07
C PRO A 114 5.63 -14.91 1.50
N GLU A 115 5.61 -14.07 2.54
CA GLU A 115 4.38 -13.44 3.03
C GLU A 115 3.86 -12.41 2.01
N LEU A 116 4.74 -11.53 1.52
CA LEU A 116 4.37 -10.52 0.54
C LEU A 116 3.90 -11.17 -0.77
N SER A 117 4.58 -12.22 -1.21
CA SER A 117 4.21 -12.98 -2.41
C SER A 117 2.85 -13.66 -2.25
N GLU A 118 2.57 -14.29 -1.10
CA GLU A 118 1.28 -14.92 -0.82
C GLU A 118 0.13 -13.90 -0.79
N LEU A 119 0.33 -12.75 -0.14
CA LEU A 119 -0.64 -11.65 -0.14
C LEU A 119 -0.95 -11.20 -1.57
N LEU A 120 0.06 -11.02 -2.41
CA LEU A 120 -0.11 -10.58 -3.80
C LEU A 120 -0.87 -11.61 -4.65
N ILE A 121 -0.59 -12.90 -4.48
CA ILE A 121 -1.31 -13.99 -5.15
C ILE A 121 -2.79 -13.98 -4.74
N ASN A 122 -3.07 -13.79 -3.45
CA ASN A 122 -4.44 -13.75 -2.95
C ASN A 122 -5.20 -12.51 -3.46
N ILE A 123 -4.55 -11.34 -3.49
CA ILE A 123 -5.12 -10.12 -4.07
C ILE A 123 -5.45 -10.33 -5.55
N ASP A 124 -4.52 -10.84 -6.35
CA ASP A 124 -4.71 -11.06 -7.79
C ASP A 124 -5.87 -12.03 -8.05
N LYS A 125 -5.94 -13.12 -7.28
CA LYS A 125 -7.01 -14.11 -7.34
C LYS A 125 -8.38 -13.50 -7.01
N ASP A 126 -8.50 -12.76 -5.91
CA ASP A 126 -9.78 -12.18 -5.50
C ASP A 126 -10.20 -11.02 -6.41
N VAL A 127 -9.26 -10.22 -6.93
CA VAL A 127 -9.54 -9.19 -7.95
C VAL A 127 -10.06 -9.83 -9.24
N ALA A 128 -9.47 -10.94 -9.68
CA ALA A 128 -9.95 -11.69 -10.85
C ALA A 128 -11.35 -12.29 -10.60
N ALA A 129 -11.59 -12.84 -9.41
CA ALA A 129 -12.90 -13.38 -9.03
C ALA A 129 -13.98 -12.28 -9.00
N PHE A 130 -13.66 -11.11 -8.45
CA PHE A 130 -14.55 -9.95 -8.45
C PHE A 130 -14.84 -9.46 -9.87
N ALA A 131 -13.83 -9.41 -10.74
CA ALA A 131 -14.01 -9.04 -12.15
C ALA A 131 -15.00 -9.95 -12.89
N ALA A 132 -15.03 -11.24 -12.58
CA ALA A 132 -15.98 -12.19 -13.17
C ALA A 132 -17.43 -11.91 -12.74
N VAL A 133 -17.67 -11.44 -11.51
CA VAL A 133 -19.01 -11.08 -11.01
C VAL A 133 -19.42 -9.69 -11.49
N ARG A 134 -18.47 -8.78 -11.63
CA ARG A 134 -18.68 -7.39 -12.05
C ARG A 134 -19.43 -7.28 -13.37
N ASP A 135 -19.03 -8.03 -14.40
CA ASP A 135 -19.67 -7.91 -15.73
C ASP A 135 -21.17 -8.19 -15.65
N ARG A 136 -21.54 -9.18 -14.82
CA ARG A 136 -22.94 -9.44 -14.51
C ARG A 136 -23.61 -8.27 -13.79
N MET A 137 -22.96 -7.65 -12.79
CA MET A 137 -23.52 -6.49 -12.11
C MET A 137 -23.77 -5.30 -13.06
N ILE A 138 -22.85 -5.05 -14.00
CA ILE A 138 -23.01 -4.01 -15.03
C ILE A 138 -24.23 -4.31 -15.91
N THR A 139 -24.40 -5.55 -16.36
CA THR A 139 -25.60 -5.95 -17.14
C THR A 139 -26.89 -5.80 -16.34
N LEU A 140 -26.88 -6.18 -15.06
CA LEU A 140 -28.05 -6.04 -14.18
C LEU A 140 -28.43 -4.57 -13.98
N ALA A 141 -27.45 -3.66 -13.86
CA ALA A 141 -27.72 -2.23 -13.69
C ALA A 141 -28.48 -1.62 -14.87
N THR A 142 -28.25 -2.11 -16.10
CA THR A 142 -28.91 -1.58 -17.31
C THR A 142 -30.11 -2.40 -17.78
N THR A 143 -30.38 -3.55 -17.17
CA THR A 143 -31.43 -4.48 -17.63
C THR A 143 -32.38 -4.84 -16.50
N ASP A 144 -33.42 -4.02 -16.31
CA ASP A 144 -34.35 -4.14 -15.19
C ASP A 144 -35.03 -5.52 -15.11
N SER A 145 -35.36 -6.14 -16.25
CA SER A 145 -35.96 -7.49 -16.27
C SER A 145 -35.02 -8.58 -15.74
N GLN A 146 -33.70 -8.41 -15.89
CA GLN A 146 -32.73 -9.35 -15.30
C GLN A 146 -32.47 -9.03 -13.82
N ASN A 147 -32.57 -7.76 -13.43
CA ASN A 147 -32.30 -7.33 -12.07
C ASN A 147 -33.48 -7.52 -11.11
N PHE A 148 -34.71 -7.43 -11.62
CA PHE A 148 -35.94 -7.58 -10.84
C PHE A 148 -36.77 -8.77 -11.34
N PRO A 149 -36.51 -9.99 -10.85
CA PRO A 149 -37.21 -11.19 -11.31
C PRO A 149 -38.73 -11.12 -11.16
N GLY A 150 -39.23 -10.42 -10.13
CA GLY A 150 -40.68 -10.22 -9.95
C GLY A 150 -41.31 -9.37 -11.07
N ILE A 151 -40.61 -8.35 -11.55
CA ILE A 151 -41.05 -7.50 -12.67
C ILE A 151 -41.05 -8.31 -13.96
N ALA A 152 -39.99 -9.09 -14.23
CA ALA A 152 -39.92 -9.96 -15.39
C ALA A 152 -41.06 -10.99 -15.38
N PHE A 153 -41.26 -11.68 -14.25
CA PHE A 153 -42.33 -12.64 -14.09
C PHE A 153 -43.72 -12.00 -14.31
N ALA A 154 -43.99 -10.82 -13.75
CA ALA A 154 -45.24 -10.12 -13.98
C ALA A 154 -45.42 -9.73 -15.47
N GLY A 155 -44.33 -9.36 -16.14
CA GLY A 155 -44.29 -9.11 -17.59
C GLY A 155 -44.72 -10.29 -18.44
N GLU A 156 -44.35 -11.50 -18.03
CA GLU A 156 -44.60 -12.75 -18.76
C GLU A 156 -45.92 -13.41 -18.38
N ALA A 157 -46.25 -13.48 -17.08
CA ALA A 157 -47.32 -14.33 -16.55
C ALA A 157 -48.57 -13.57 -16.09
N ILE A 158 -48.49 -12.25 -15.87
CA ILE A 158 -49.62 -11.45 -15.34
C ILE A 158 -50.10 -10.42 -16.38
N ASN A 159 -49.18 -9.67 -16.99
CA ASN A 159 -49.52 -8.59 -17.90
C ASN A 159 -50.29 -9.04 -19.15
N PRO A 160 -49.96 -10.18 -19.81
CA PRO A 160 -50.73 -10.68 -20.95
C PRO A 160 -52.15 -11.09 -20.55
N VAL A 161 -52.28 -11.81 -19.44
CA VAL A 161 -53.57 -12.28 -18.90
C VAL A 161 -54.45 -11.09 -18.52
N ASN A 162 -53.88 -10.06 -17.88
CA ASN A 162 -54.60 -8.83 -17.58
C ASN A 162 -55.12 -8.13 -18.84
N ARG A 163 -54.35 -8.09 -19.94
CA ARG A 163 -54.83 -7.49 -21.20
C ARG A 163 -56.02 -8.26 -21.77
N GLN A 164 -55.99 -9.59 -21.72
CA GLN A 164 -57.11 -10.43 -22.15
C GLN A 164 -58.35 -10.17 -21.29
N ILE A 165 -58.20 -10.20 -19.96
CA ILE A 165 -59.30 -9.92 -19.03
C ILE A 165 -59.90 -8.53 -19.27
N GLN A 166 -59.09 -7.50 -19.49
CA GLN A 166 -59.60 -6.15 -19.80
C GLN A 166 -60.37 -6.08 -21.13
N SER A 167 -59.97 -6.88 -22.13
CA SER A 167 -60.73 -7.02 -23.39
C SER A 167 -62.09 -7.65 -23.13
N LEU A 168 -62.11 -8.81 -22.47
CA LEU A 168 -63.34 -9.54 -22.14
C LEU A 168 -64.31 -8.68 -21.33
N LEU A 169 -63.82 -8.02 -20.26
CA LEU A 169 -64.64 -7.13 -19.46
C LEU A 169 -65.20 -5.95 -20.25
N SER A 170 -64.46 -5.46 -21.26
CA SER A 170 -64.95 -4.38 -22.13
C SER A 170 -65.99 -4.89 -23.12
N GLU A 171 -65.78 -6.07 -23.71
CA GLU A 171 -66.71 -6.72 -24.63
C GLU A 171 -68.04 -7.05 -23.95
N MET A 172 -68.01 -7.63 -22.74
CA MET A 172 -69.22 -7.91 -21.95
C MET A 172 -70.02 -6.66 -21.60
N ILE A 173 -69.35 -5.53 -21.37
CA ILE A 173 -70.01 -4.25 -21.10
C ILE A 173 -70.58 -3.65 -22.39
N LEU A 174 -69.85 -3.74 -23.51
CA LEU A 174 -70.29 -3.18 -24.79
C LEU A 174 -71.45 -3.97 -25.41
N SER A 175 -71.58 -5.27 -25.14
CA SER A 175 -72.71 -6.06 -25.64
C SER A 175 -74.06 -5.58 -25.10
N GLU A 176 -74.10 -4.82 -23.99
CA GLU A 176 -75.31 -4.16 -23.47
C GLU A 176 -75.89 -3.10 -24.42
N GLU A 177 -75.11 -2.57 -25.37
CA GLU A 177 -75.60 -1.54 -26.31
C GLU A 177 -76.77 -2.05 -27.19
N GLY A 178 -76.81 -3.35 -27.48
CA GLY A 178 -77.83 -3.98 -28.32
C GLY A 178 -79.13 -4.36 -27.61
N GLU A 179 -79.21 -4.15 -26.29
CA GLU A 179 -80.19 -4.81 -25.42
C GLU A 179 -81.26 -3.83 -24.91
N GLU A 180 -82.45 -4.35 -24.60
CA GLU A 180 -83.56 -3.49 -24.17
C GLU A 180 -83.29 -2.88 -22.79
N VAL A 181 -83.72 -1.62 -22.61
CA VAL A 181 -83.55 -0.92 -21.34
C VAL A 181 -84.56 -1.45 -20.32
N SER A 182 -84.09 -2.21 -19.34
CA SER A 182 -84.86 -2.63 -18.16
C SER A 182 -84.12 -2.35 -16.83
N GLU A 183 -84.82 -2.49 -15.71
CA GLU A 183 -84.20 -2.37 -14.39
C GLU A 183 -83.20 -3.53 -14.16
N GLU A 184 -83.52 -4.73 -14.62
CA GLU A 184 -82.67 -5.91 -14.52
C GLU A 184 -81.38 -5.76 -15.35
N ARG A 185 -81.46 -5.28 -16.60
CA ARG A 185 -80.30 -5.01 -17.45
C ARG A 185 -79.44 -3.89 -16.90
N ARG A 186 -80.05 -2.84 -16.34
CA ARG A 186 -79.32 -1.77 -15.65
C ARG A 186 -78.53 -2.32 -14.45
N ALA A 187 -79.11 -3.21 -13.66
CA ALA A 187 -78.43 -3.84 -12.53
C ALA A 187 -77.25 -4.72 -13.00
N LEU A 188 -77.44 -5.50 -14.08
CA LEU A 188 -76.37 -6.30 -14.69
C LEU A 188 -75.20 -5.43 -15.17
N LEU A 189 -75.48 -4.36 -15.91
CA LEU A 189 -74.46 -3.42 -16.37
C LEU A 189 -73.66 -2.81 -15.20
N ILE A 190 -74.32 -2.50 -14.08
CA ILE A 190 -73.65 -2.02 -12.86
C ILE A 190 -72.73 -3.11 -12.29
N GLU A 191 -73.17 -4.36 -12.20
CA GLU A 191 -72.33 -5.46 -11.70
C GLU A 191 -71.13 -5.75 -12.61
N LEU A 192 -71.28 -5.68 -13.94
CA LEU A 192 -70.16 -5.78 -14.88
C LEU A 192 -69.17 -4.62 -14.71
N GLY A 193 -69.68 -3.41 -14.50
CA GLY A 193 -68.87 -2.23 -14.15
C GLY A 193 -68.11 -2.43 -12.83
N ASN A 194 -68.78 -2.96 -11.80
CA ASN A 194 -68.17 -3.30 -10.52
C ASN A 194 -67.07 -4.35 -10.67
N LEU A 195 -67.29 -5.39 -11.48
CA LEU A 195 -66.29 -6.42 -11.76
C LEU A 195 -65.04 -5.80 -12.39
N ARG A 196 -65.21 -4.95 -13.41
CA ARG A 196 -64.11 -4.25 -14.09
C ARG A 196 -63.33 -3.31 -13.17
N ASN A 197 -64.04 -2.55 -12.34
CA ASN A 197 -63.42 -1.64 -11.37
C ASN A 197 -62.63 -2.44 -10.31
N THR A 198 -63.21 -3.51 -9.79
CA THR A 198 -62.56 -4.39 -8.80
C THR A 198 -61.32 -5.08 -9.40
N TRP A 199 -61.40 -5.54 -10.65
CA TRP A 199 -60.25 -6.09 -11.37
C TRP A 199 -59.12 -5.07 -11.53
N THR A 200 -59.45 -3.81 -11.81
CA THR A 200 -58.47 -2.73 -11.85
C THR A 200 -57.76 -2.56 -10.50
N GLY A 201 -58.49 -2.74 -9.39
CA GLY A 201 -57.96 -2.81 -8.03
C GLY A 201 -56.91 -3.91 -7.85
N VAL A 202 -57.16 -5.13 -8.37
CA VAL A 202 -56.18 -6.24 -8.36
C VAL A 202 -54.85 -5.79 -8.96
N ILE A 203 -54.89 -5.22 -10.16
CA ILE A 203 -53.69 -4.85 -10.91
C ILE A 203 -52.98 -3.65 -10.27
N ASN A 204 -53.72 -2.72 -9.68
CA ASN A 204 -53.13 -1.61 -8.91
C ASN A 204 -52.39 -2.13 -7.68
N GLY A 205 -52.96 -3.09 -6.94
CA GLY A 205 -52.28 -3.75 -5.84
C GLY A 205 -51.02 -4.50 -6.29
N VAL A 206 -51.08 -5.24 -7.41
CA VAL A 206 -49.89 -5.89 -8.00
C VAL A 206 -48.79 -4.88 -8.33
N ARG A 207 -49.14 -3.75 -8.97
CA ARG A 207 -48.19 -2.69 -9.30
C ARG A 207 -47.59 -2.04 -8.05
N ALA A 208 -48.41 -1.78 -7.04
CA ALA A 208 -47.96 -1.25 -5.75
C ALA A 208 -47.02 -2.23 -5.04
N TYR A 209 -47.30 -3.53 -5.08
CA TYR A 209 -46.41 -4.55 -4.54
C TYR A 209 -45.08 -4.64 -5.30
N LEU A 210 -45.11 -4.57 -6.63
CA LEU A 210 -43.90 -4.53 -7.45
C LEU A 210 -43.03 -3.32 -7.13
N ALA A 211 -43.64 -2.14 -6.94
CA ALA A 211 -42.94 -0.90 -6.67
C ALA A 211 -42.40 -0.81 -5.22
N PHE A 212 -43.22 -1.17 -4.24
CA PHE A 212 -42.95 -0.87 -2.82
C PHE A 212 -42.68 -2.10 -1.97
N ARG A 213 -42.94 -3.32 -2.48
CA ARG A 213 -42.80 -4.59 -1.74
C ARG A 213 -43.54 -4.62 -0.39
N SER A 214 -44.59 -3.81 -0.23
CA SER A 214 -45.33 -3.75 1.02
C SER A 214 -46.30 -4.93 1.14
N LYS A 215 -46.36 -5.55 2.31
CA LYS A 215 -47.31 -6.65 2.56
C LYS A 215 -48.76 -6.19 2.36
N GLY A 216 -49.07 -4.95 2.75
CA GLY A 216 -50.39 -4.35 2.50
C GLY A 216 -50.80 -4.31 1.02
N ALA A 217 -49.88 -4.02 0.09
CA ALA A 217 -50.23 -3.96 -1.33
C ALA A 217 -50.56 -5.33 -1.93
N ILE A 218 -49.85 -6.40 -1.51
CA ILE A 218 -50.15 -7.75 -1.99
C ILE A 218 -51.41 -8.31 -1.33
N ASP A 219 -51.66 -7.96 -0.06
CA ASP A 219 -52.89 -8.33 0.64
C ASP A 219 -54.11 -7.62 0.01
N GLU A 220 -53.97 -6.34 -0.36
CA GLU A 220 -54.99 -5.58 -1.09
C GLU A 220 -55.27 -6.19 -2.47
N ALA A 221 -54.22 -6.54 -3.24
CA ALA A 221 -54.38 -7.23 -4.53
C ALA A 221 -55.14 -8.56 -4.37
N THR A 222 -54.84 -9.30 -3.30
CA THR A 222 -55.49 -10.58 -2.97
C THR A 222 -56.96 -10.37 -2.61
N LEU A 223 -57.27 -9.37 -1.77
CA LEU A 223 -58.64 -9.04 -1.40
C LEU A 223 -59.49 -8.65 -2.61
N TYR A 224 -58.97 -7.80 -3.50
CA TYR A 224 -59.64 -7.48 -4.76
C TYR A 224 -59.85 -8.73 -5.62
N LEU A 225 -58.89 -9.66 -5.66
CA LEU A 225 -58.98 -10.89 -6.45
C LEU A 225 -60.01 -11.89 -5.89
N GLU A 226 -60.18 -11.92 -4.57
CA GLU A 226 -61.28 -12.64 -3.91
C GLU A 226 -62.64 -12.00 -4.21
N THR A 227 -62.69 -10.66 -4.19
CA THR A 227 -63.90 -9.90 -4.50
C THR A 227 -64.34 -10.09 -5.95
N THR A 228 -63.42 -10.13 -6.91
CA THR A 228 -63.77 -10.43 -8.31
C THR A 228 -64.34 -11.84 -8.47
N GLY A 229 -63.85 -12.82 -7.70
CA GLY A 229 -64.42 -14.17 -7.71
C GLY A 229 -65.85 -14.20 -7.15
N SER A 230 -66.11 -13.41 -6.11
CA SER A 230 -67.45 -13.28 -5.53
C SER A 230 -68.44 -12.61 -6.49
N ILE A 231 -68.01 -11.57 -7.22
CA ILE A 231 -68.83 -10.92 -8.25
C ILE A 231 -69.08 -11.88 -9.42
N ALA A 232 -68.04 -12.55 -9.93
CA ALA A 232 -68.18 -13.51 -11.03
C ALA A 232 -69.13 -14.66 -10.68
N LYS A 233 -69.07 -15.15 -9.45
CA LYS A 233 -70.00 -16.17 -8.95
C LYS A 233 -71.45 -15.68 -8.95
N ARG A 234 -71.72 -14.46 -8.47
CA ARG A 234 -73.07 -13.88 -8.53
C ARG A 234 -73.57 -13.72 -9.96
N LEU A 235 -72.74 -13.21 -10.87
CA LEU A 235 -73.09 -13.11 -12.29
C LEU A 235 -73.44 -14.49 -12.89
N GLN A 236 -72.69 -15.53 -12.51
CA GLN A 236 -72.90 -16.89 -13.00
C GLN A 236 -74.11 -17.60 -12.39
N GLU A 237 -74.46 -17.34 -11.13
CA GLU A 237 -75.55 -18.05 -10.42
C GLU A 237 -76.87 -17.27 -10.40
N GLU A 238 -76.82 -15.94 -10.25
CA GLU A 238 -78.01 -15.09 -10.06
C GLU A 238 -78.42 -14.36 -11.35
N CYS A 239 -77.50 -14.18 -12.30
CA CYS A 239 -77.78 -13.47 -13.56
C CYS A 239 -77.75 -14.37 -14.81
N ALA A 240 -77.56 -15.69 -14.66
CA ALA A 240 -77.35 -16.64 -15.75
C ALA A 240 -78.37 -16.50 -16.90
N ASP A 241 -79.66 -16.46 -16.56
CA ASP A 241 -80.75 -16.42 -17.54
C ASP A 241 -80.87 -15.08 -18.28
N MET A 242 -80.12 -14.06 -17.85
CA MET A 242 -80.14 -12.70 -18.41
C MET A 242 -78.87 -12.34 -19.16
N LEU A 243 -77.84 -13.18 -19.15
CA LEU A 243 -76.58 -12.93 -19.85
C LEU A 243 -76.77 -13.09 -21.36
N THR A 244 -76.18 -12.19 -22.15
CA THR A 244 -76.03 -12.42 -23.59
C THR A 244 -75.01 -13.52 -23.85
N PHE A 245 -74.96 -14.04 -25.08
CA PHE A 245 -73.96 -15.03 -25.47
C PHE A 245 -72.52 -14.53 -25.22
N GLU A 246 -72.24 -13.26 -25.56
CA GLU A 246 -70.94 -12.62 -25.33
C GLU A 246 -70.62 -12.48 -23.83
N GLN A 247 -71.63 -12.25 -22.99
CA GLN A 247 -71.45 -12.14 -21.54
C GLN A 247 -71.22 -13.48 -20.88
N GLU A 248 -71.93 -14.52 -21.31
CA GLU A 248 -71.75 -15.89 -20.81
C GLU A 248 -70.36 -16.43 -21.17
N ASP A 249 -69.95 -16.31 -22.44
CA ASP A 249 -68.62 -16.71 -22.91
C ASP A 249 -67.51 -15.86 -22.25
N GLY A 250 -67.70 -14.54 -22.20
CA GLY A 250 -66.75 -13.62 -21.57
C GLY A 250 -66.56 -13.89 -20.08
N LEU A 251 -67.63 -14.22 -19.36
CA LEU A 251 -67.59 -14.55 -17.94
C LEU A 251 -66.89 -15.89 -17.70
N ALA A 252 -67.16 -16.90 -18.52
CA ALA A 252 -66.49 -18.20 -18.44
C ALA A 252 -64.97 -18.06 -18.65
N GLN A 253 -64.55 -17.35 -19.69
CA GLN A 253 -63.13 -17.08 -19.96
C GLN A 253 -62.49 -16.21 -18.85
N PHE A 254 -63.22 -15.22 -18.34
CA PHE A 254 -62.76 -14.41 -17.21
C PHE A 254 -62.45 -15.28 -15.98
N ILE A 255 -63.32 -16.23 -15.63
CA ILE A 255 -63.14 -17.11 -14.47
C ILE A 255 -61.86 -17.95 -14.63
N GLU A 256 -61.62 -18.51 -15.82
CA GLU A 256 -60.40 -19.28 -16.11
C GLU A 256 -59.13 -18.42 -15.99
N LEU A 257 -59.10 -17.28 -16.67
CA LEU A 257 -57.96 -16.37 -16.65
C LEU A 257 -57.70 -15.79 -15.25
N ARG A 258 -58.76 -15.56 -14.46
CA ARG A 258 -58.65 -15.13 -13.06
C ARG A 258 -57.91 -16.17 -12.22
N GLU A 259 -58.22 -17.46 -12.36
CA GLU A 259 -57.51 -18.52 -11.63
C GLU A 259 -56.03 -18.59 -12.01
N GLN A 260 -55.68 -18.31 -13.27
CA GLN A 260 -54.27 -18.16 -13.68
C GLN A 260 -53.61 -16.99 -12.92
N VAL A 261 -54.30 -15.85 -12.75
CA VAL A 261 -53.76 -14.73 -11.96
C VAL A 261 -53.67 -15.06 -10.48
N VAL A 262 -54.59 -15.84 -9.90
CA VAL A 262 -54.48 -16.35 -8.51
C VAL A 262 -53.18 -17.15 -8.34
N ALA A 263 -52.88 -18.06 -9.26
CA ALA A 263 -51.64 -18.84 -9.22
C ALA A 263 -50.40 -17.97 -9.42
N SER A 264 -50.43 -17.06 -10.40
CA SER A 264 -49.34 -16.13 -10.68
C SER A 264 -49.09 -15.17 -9.51
N LEU A 265 -50.11 -14.70 -8.80
CA LEU A 265 -49.95 -13.80 -7.66
C LEU A 265 -49.18 -14.46 -6.50
N LYS A 266 -49.48 -15.73 -6.19
CA LYS A 266 -48.75 -16.53 -5.20
C LYS A 266 -47.28 -16.70 -5.59
N GLN A 267 -47.01 -16.97 -6.86
CA GLN A 267 -45.65 -17.13 -7.35
C GLN A 267 -44.90 -15.79 -7.35
N LEU A 268 -45.58 -14.69 -7.70
CA LEU A 268 -45.01 -13.35 -7.62
C LEU A 268 -44.63 -12.99 -6.18
N GLU A 269 -45.49 -13.28 -5.19
CA GLU A 269 -45.18 -13.05 -3.78
C GLU A 269 -43.90 -13.80 -3.35
N LYS A 270 -43.75 -15.06 -3.77
CA LYS A 270 -42.56 -15.87 -3.49
C LYS A 270 -41.28 -15.30 -4.13
N ILE A 271 -41.36 -14.83 -5.38
CA ILE A 271 -40.21 -14.29 -6.11
C ILE A 271 -39.83 -12.91 -5.56
N HIS A 272 -40.78 -11.98 -5.53
CA HIS A 272 -40.56 -10.56 -5.21
C HIS A 272 -40.49 -10.29 -3.70
N GLY A 273 -41.06 -11.17 -2.89
CA GLY A 273 -40.91 -11.17 -1.43
C GLY A 273 -39.62 -11.82 -0.94
N GLY A 274 -38.98 -12.64 -1.77
CA GLY A 274 -37.77 -13.39 -1.42
C GLY A 274 -36.49 -12.55 -1.33
N LYS A 275 -35.41 -13.16 -0.83
CA LYS A 275 -34.07 -12.51 -0.73
C LYS A 275 -33.47 -12.11 -2.09
N ARG A 276 -33.90 -12.76 -3.18
CA ARG A 276 -33.45 -12.52 -4.56
C ARG A 276 -34.36 -11.56 -5.35
N TRP A 277 -35.22 -10.81 -4.67
CA TRP A 277 -36.12 -9.85 -5.34
C TRP A 277 -35.38 -8.82 -6.20
N ARG A 278 -34.15 -8.46 -5.80
CA ARG A 278 -33.20 -7.67 -6.57
C ARG A 278 -31.88 -8.44 -6.69
N THR A 279 -31.55 -8.85 -7.91
CA THR A 279 -30.43 -9.77 -8.17
C THR A 279 -29.08 -9.14 -7.81
N ASP A 280 -28.86 -7.87 -8.16
CA ASP A 280 -27.60 -7.17 -7.85
C ASP A 280 -27.33 -7.10 -6.32
N ALA A 281 -28.33 -6.76 -5.53
CA ALA A 281 -28.23 -6.63 -4.09
C ALA A 281 -27.99 -7.97 -3.43
N TYR A 282 -28.62 -9.01 -3.96
CA TYR A 282 -28.36 -10.37 -3.50
C TYR A 282 -26.89 -10.75 -3.74
N LEU A 283 -26.36 -10.53 -4.95
CA LEU A 283 -24.96 -10.79 -5.27
C LEU A 283 -24.00 -9.98 -4.38
N ILE A 284 -24.33 -8.71 -4.14
CA ILE A 284 -23.54 -7.83 -3.27
C ILE A 284 -23.41 -8.45 -1.87
N ASN A 285 -24.55 -8.79 -1.27
CA ASN A 285 -24.60 -9.30 0.10
C ASN A 285 -24.07 -10.73 0.27
N THR A 286 -24.05 -11.56 -0.78
CA THR A 286 -23.70 -12.98 -0.65
C THR A 286 -22.29 -13.34 -1.11
N SER A 287 -21.71 -12.54 -2.00
CA SER A 287 -20.41 -12.88 -2.60
C SER A 287 -19.49 -11.68 -2.77
N VAL A 288 -20.02 -10.52 -3.17
CA VAL A 288 -19.15 -9.37 -3.44
C VAL A 288 -18.57 -8.81 -2.15
N ASN A 289 -19.37 -8.60 -1.10
CA ASN A 289 -18.86 -8.03 0.15
C ASN A 289 -17.72 -8.87 0.73
N GLU A 290 -17.89 -10.20 0.78
CA GLU A 290 -16.85 -11.11 1.27
C GLU A 290 -15.58 -11.05 0.41
N MET A 291 -15.71 -10.96 -0.92
CA MET A 291 -14.55 -10.77 -1.81
C MET A 291 -13.86 -9.44 -1.54
N LEU A 292 -14.62 -8.35 -1.40
CA LEU A 292 -14.07 -7.01 -1.15
C LEU A 292 -13.38 -6.94 0.22
N GLU A 293 -13.95 -7.54 1.26
CA GLU A 293 -13.34 -7.62 2.59
C GLU A 293 -12.00 -8.37 2.55
N ARG A 294 -11.91 -9.47 1.79
CA ARG A 294 -10.63 -10.17 1.60
C ARG A 294 -9.61 -9.37 0.82
N ILE A 295 -10.03 -8.69 -0.25
CA ILE A 295 -9.12 -7.83 -1.03
C ILE A 295 -8.60 -6.71 -0.14
N ASP A 296 -9.48 -6.00 0.55
CA ASP A 296 -9.14 -4.88 1.44
C ASP A 296 -8.18 -5.33 2.54
N GLY A 297 -8.52 -6.43 3.24
CA GLY A 297 -7.66 -6.98 4.29
C GLY A 297 -6.27 -7.41 3.78
N ASN A 298 -6.18 -8.03 2.61
CA ASN A 298 -4.88 -8.42 2.04
C ASN A 298 -4.07 -7.21 1.54
N VAL A 299 -4.73 -6.21 0.95
CA VAL A 299 -4.08 -4.96 0.51
C VAL A 299 -3.57 -4.17 1.71
N ASP A 300 -4.35 -4.05 2.78
CA ASP A 300 -3.94 -3.41 4.03
C ASP A 300 -2.76 -4.14 4.67
N ALA A 301 -2.80 -5.47 4.72
CA ALA A 301 -1.68 -6.27 5.21
C ALA A 301 -0.41 -6.03 4.37
N LEU A 302 -0.53 -5.98 3.04
CA LEU A 302 0.57 -5.71 2.12
C LEU A 302 1.17 -4.32 2.36
N VAL A 303 0.33 -3.28 2.45
CA VAL A 303 0.74 -1.90 2.70
C VAL A 303 1.45 -1.78 4.04
N ASN A 304 0.85 -2.33 5.10
CA ASN A 304 1.41 -2.27 6.45
C ASN A 304 2.75 -3.00 6.53
N ARG A 305 2.87 -4.18 5.93
CA ARG A 305 4.11 -4.97 5.93
C ARG A 305 5.25 -4.24 5.22
N LEU A 306 4.98 -3.67 4.03
CA LEU A 306 5.98 -2.90 3.28
C LEU A 306 6.37 -1.61 4.01
N ARG A 307 5.41 -0.96 4.67
CA ARG A 307 5.67 0.23 5.48
C ARG A 307 6.55 -0.08 6.69
N GLU A 308 6.23 -1.12 7.45
CA GLU A 308 7.03 -1.57 8.60
C GLU A 308 8.45 -1.93 8.18
N ASP A 309 8.62 -2.65 7.06
CA ASP A 309 9.93 -3.03 6.57
C ASP A 309 10.75 -1.80 6.11
N ASN A 310 10.10 -0.80 5.51
CA ASN A 310 10.73 0.47 5.17
C ASN A 310 11.13 1.30 6.40
N GLU A 311 10.25 1.42 7.39
CA GLU A 311 10.55 2.14 8.63
C GLU A 311 11.71 1.46 9.40
N ARG A 312 11.69 0.13 9.49
CA ARG A 312 12.73 -0.67 10.14
C ARG A 312 14.08 -0.51 9.45
N THR A 313 14.16 -0.79 8.16
CA THR A 313 15.44 -0.70 7.43
C THR A 313 15.92 0.74 7.30
N GLY A 314 15.01 1.73 7.25
CA GLY A 314 15.36 3.15 7.31
C GLY A 314 16.03 3.50 8.64
N SER A 315 15.47 3.03 9.77
CA SER A 315 16.07 3.21 11.09
C SER A 315 17.42 2.51 11.23
N GLU A 316 17.56 1.29 10.71
CA GLU A 316 18.83 0.55 10.70
C GLU A 316 19.91 1.30 9.90
N LEU A 317 19.55 1.88 8.75
CA LEU A 317 20.47 2.67 7.93
C LEU A 317 20.95 3.94 8.66
N LEU A 318 20.05 4.65 9.34
CA LEU A 318 20.40 5.82 10.12
C LEU A 318 21.34 5.45 11.29
N ALA A 319 21.06 4.35 11.98
CA ALA A 319 21.93 3.84 13.05
C ALA A 319 23.32 3.45 12.53
N ASP A 320 23.42 2.79 11.37
CA ASP A 320 24.70 2.45 10.73
C ASP A 320 25.51 3.71 10.38
N VAL A 321 24.85 4.74 9.85
CA VAL A 321 25.47 6.03 9.52
C VAL A 321 25.96 6.75 10.80
N GLU A 322 25.16 6.77 11.86
CA GLU A 322 25.55 7.36 13.15
C GLU A 322 26.73 6.63 13.79
N GLY A 323 26.70 5.30 13.80
CA GLY A 323 27.81 4.48 14.30
C GLY A 323 29.10 4.73 13.53
N THR A 324 29.02 4.87 12.21
CA THR A 324 30.17 5.17 11.34
C THR A 324 30.73 6.56 11.61
N LYS A 325 29.87 7.56 11.80
CA LYS A 325 30.29 8.92 12.18
C LYS A 325 30.98 8.93 13.55
N ALA A 326 30.42 8.25 14.54
CA ALA A 326 31.01 8.16 15.88
C ALA A 326 32.39 7.48 15.85
N PHE A 327 32.52 6.40 15.08
CA PHE A 327 33.79 5.70 14.85
C PHE A 327 34.84 6.61 14.20
N LEU A 328 34.46 7.35 13.15
CA LEU A 328 35.33 8.32 12.48
C LEU A 328 35.81 9.44 13.41
N ILE A 329 34.90 10.05 14.16
CA ILE A 329 35.23 11.11 15.13
C ILE A 329 36.19 10.58 16.19
N THR A 330 35.94 9.37 16.70
CA THR A 330 36.81 8.73 17.70
C THR A 330 38.22 8.49 17.15
N LEU A 331 38.33 7.93 15.94
CA LEU A 331 39.63 7.72 15.29
C LEU A 331 40.36 9.03 14.99
N LEU A 332 39.63 10.08 14.58
CA LEU A 332 40.21 11.41 14.36
C LEU A 332 40.80 11.98 15.65
N LEU A 333 40.06 11.91 16.77
CA LEU A 333 40.53 12.40 18.07
C LEU A 333 41.74 11.61 18.57
N VAL A 334 41.70 10.27 18.45
CA VAL A 334 42.82 9.40 18.83
C VAL A 334 44.04 9.67 17.96
N GLY A 335 43.86 9.80 16.64
CA GLY A 335 44.92 10.12 15.69
C GLY A 335 45.55 11.49 15.96
N LEU A 336 44.75 12.50 16.27
CA LEU A 336 45.23 13.83 16.65
C LEU A 336 46.06 13.78 17.94
N LEU A 337 45.55 13.12 18.98
CA LEU A 337 46.25 12.94 20.25
C LEU A 337 47.60 12.22 20.06
N LEU A 338 47.61 11.13 19.30
CA LEU A 338 48.83 10.37 19.00
C LEU A 338 49.80 11.18 18.13
N GLY A 339 49.30 11.96 17.17
CA GLY A 339 50.09 12.85 16.33
C GLY A 339 50.80 13.93 17.15
N VAL A 340 50.07 14.60 18.04
CA VAL A 340 50.63 15.60 18.99
C VAL A 340 51.67 14.95 19.90
N LEU A 341 51.38 13.76 20.42
CA LEU A 341 52.30 13.02 21.30
C LEU A 341 53.59 12.66 20.57
N ILE A 342 53.52 12.11 19.35
CA ILE A 342 54.69 11.77 18.54
C ILE A 342 55.50 13.03 18.20
N ALA A 343 54.84 14.10 17.75
CA ALA A 343 55.50 15.35 17.42
C ALA A 343 56.27 15.91 18.63
N PHE A 344 55.65 15.89 19.81
CA PHE A 344 56.30 16.30 21.06
C PHE A 344 57.51 15.43 21.41
N LEU A 345 57.39 14.10 21.30
CA LEU A 345 58.49 13.17 21.55
C LEU A 345 59.66 13.37 20.56
N MET A 346 59.38 13.59 19.28
CA MET A 346 60.40 13.86 18.26
C MET A 346 61.08 15.21 18.50
N ALA A 347 60.31 16.27 18.78
CA ALA A 347 60.87 17.59 19.08
C ALA A 347 61.83 17.54 20.28
N ARG A 348 61.47 16.79 21.33
CA ARG A 348 62.33 16.64 22.51
C ARG A 348 63.55 15.74 22.28
N SER A 349 63.40 14.64 21.54
CA SER A 349 64.44 13.60 21.42
C SER A 349 65.36 13.74 20.21
N ILE A 350 64.98 14.55 19.21
CA ILE A 350 65.75 14.77 17.99
C ILE A 350 66.05 16.27 17.83
N CYS A 351 65.03 17.12 17.73
CA CYS A 351 65.23 18.54 17.39
C CYS A 351 66.05 19.28 18.45
N ARG A 352 65.74 19.12 19.74
CA ARG A 352 66.49 19.79 20.83
C ARG A 352 67.98 19.39 20.87
N PRO A 353 68.36 18.09 20.86
CA PRO A 353 69.77 17.68 20.79
C PRO A 353 70.51 18.19 19.56
N ILE A 354 69.88 18.12 18.38
CA ILE A 354 70.48 18.64 17.14
C ILE A 354 70.71 20.13 17.26
N GLN A 355 69.71 20.89 17.73
CA GLN A 355 69.85 22.33 17.95
C GLN A 355 70.97 22.64 18.95
N SER A 356 71.11 21.87 20.02
CA SER A 356 72.20 22.04 21.00
C SER A 356 73.57 21.78 20.37
N ALA A 357 73.69 20.77 19.50
CA ALA A 357 74.92 20.49 18.77
C ALA A 357 75.25 21.57 17.73
N VAL A 358 74.24 22.11 17.03
CA VAL A 358 74.39 23.22 16.07
C VAL A 358 74.88 24.47 16.79
N VAL A 359 74.25 24.85 17.91
CA VAL A 359 74.68 26.02 18.71
C VAL A 359 76.12 25.86 19.19
N ALA A 360 76.48 24.70 19.75
CA ALA A 360 77.86 24.44 20.20
C ALA A 360 78.89 24.55 19.05
N MET A 361 78.53 24.09 17.85
CA MET A 361 79.38 24.24 16.66
C MET A 361 79.47 25.68 16.16
N GLU A 362 78.37 26.43 16.16
CA GLU A 362 78.37 27.85 15.79
C GLU A 362 79.23 28.70 16.73
N ASP A 363 79.18 28.43 18.04
CA ASP A 363 79.98 29.13 19.04
C ASP A 363 81.49 28.92 18.81
N ILE A 364 81.90 27.69 18.47
CA ILE A 364 83.29 27.40 18.08
C ILE A 364 83.68 28.10 16.78
N ALA A 365 82.83 28.05 15.75
CA ALA A 365 83.14 28.62 14.44
C ALA A 365 83.26 30.16 14.46
N LYS A 366 82.49 30.84 15.30
CA LYS A 366 82.54 32.31 15.47
C LYS A 366 83.73 32.78 16.32
N GLY A 367 84.51 31.87 16.90
CA GLY A 367 85.72 32.18 17.66
C GLY A 367 85.48 32.58 19.13
N GLU A 368 84.24 32.46 19.63
CA GLU A 368 83.85 32.75 21.02
C GLU A 368 83.68 31.47 21.88
N GLY A 369 83.86 30.29 21.28
CA GLY A 369 83.62 29.01 21.92
C GLY A 369 84.66 28.65 22.99
N ASP A 370 84.19 28.40 24.21
CA ASP A 370 84.97 27.76 25.27
C ASP A 370 85.33 26.32 24.87
N LEU A 371 86.60 26.07 24.52
CA LEU A 371 87.12 24.75 24.14
C LEU A 371 87.12 23.72 25.29
N SER A 372 86.78 24.13 26.52
CA SER A 372 86.50 23.21 27.62
C SER A 372 85.07 22.64 27.58
N SER A 373 84.17 23.25 26.78
CA SER A 373 82.79 22.81 26.63
C SER A 373 82.73 21.44 25.96
N ARG A 374 82.02 20.51 26.60
CA ARG A 374 81.74 19.17 26.09
C ARG A 374 80.28 19.11 25.67
N LEU A 375 80.02 18.60 24.47
CA LEU A 375 78.67 18.27 24.05
C LEU A 375 78.24 17.04 24.87
N GLN A 376 77.38 17.24 25.87
CA GLN A 376 76.87 16.18 26.75
C GLN A 376 75.44 15.80 26.34
N LEU A 377 75.31 15.09 25.23
CA LEU A 377 74.05 14.44 24.89
C LEU A 377 73.99 13.10 25.63
N ASN A 378 73.29 13.05 26.77
CA ASN A 378 72.98 11.80 27.50
C ASN A 378 71.96 10.94 26.73
N ILE A 379 72.31 10.55 25.50
CA ILE A 379 71.41 9.95 24.51
C ILE A 379 72.21 8.93 23.69
N GLY A 380 71.73 7.70 23.55
CA GLY A 380 72.34 6.70 22.64
C GLY A 380 72.02 6.94 21.16
N GLY A 381 72.52 6.07 20.27
CA GLY A 381 72.25 6.16 18.82
C GLY A 381 73.13 7.19 18.09
N GLU A 382 72.68 7.69 16.93
CA GLU A 382 73.49 8.58 16.08
C GLU A 382 73.80 9.93 16.75
N LEU A 383 72.90 10.42 17.62
CA LEU A 383 73.14 11.68 18.35
C LEU A 383 74.18 11.51 19.47
N GLY A 384 74.23 10.34 20.11
CA GLY A 384 75.30 9.99 21.04
C GLY A 384 76.64 9.89 20.32
N GLN A 385 76.67 9.19 19.18
CA GLN A 385 77.87 9.10 18.34
C GLN A 385 78.36 10.47 17.86
N LEU A 386 77.45 11.38 17.51
CA LEU A 386 77.78 12.78 17.18
C LEU A 386 78.39 13.50 18.38
N SER A 387 77.82 13.34 19.58
CA SER A 387 78.33 13.89 20.83
C SER A 387 79.76 13.41 21.13
N ASP A 388 80.00 12.10 20.98
CA ASP A 388 81.29 11.47 21.23
C ASP A 388 82.34 11.93 20.21
N ALA A 389 81.99 11.94 18.92
CA ALA A 389 82.87 12.40 17.85
C ALA A 389 83.22 13.89 18.00
N PHE A 390 82.25 14.73 18.37
CA PHE A 390 82.45 16.14 18.68
C PHE A 390 83.44 16.32 19.85
N ASN A 391 83.22 15.62 20.95
CA ASN A 391 84.08 15.72 22.14
C ASN A 391 85.51 15.26 21.85
N LEU A 392 85.67 14.17 21.10
CA LEU A 392 86.98 13.67 20.66
C LEU A 392 87.69 14.67 19.73
N PHE A 393 86.96 15.33 18.83
CA PHE A 393 87.50 16.38 17.98
C PHE A 393 88.02 17.56 18.81
N ILE A 394 87.22 18.06 19.76
CA ILE A 394 87.62 19.17 20.64
C ILE A 394 88.81 18.79 21.52
N GLU A 395 88.85 17.56 22.05
CA GLU A 395 89.99 17.06 22.83
C GLU A 395 91.27 17.06 21.99
N LYS A 396 91.23 16.50 20.77
CA LYS A 396 92.38 16.49 19.86
C LYS A 396 92.78 17.90 19.42
N PHE A 397 91.81 18.77 19.11
CA PHE A 397 92.07 20.14 18.69
C PHE A 397 92.69 20.97 19.81
N THR A 398 92.19 20.82 21.05
CA THR A 398 92.76 21.46 22.24
C THR A 398 94.18 20.96 22.50
N MET A 399 94.41 19.65 22.37
CA MET A 399 95.75 19.06 22.47
C MET A 399 96.69 19.61 21.39
N TRP A 400 96.20 19.82 20.16
CA TRP A 400 96.97 20.38 19.06
C TRP A 400 97.30 21.87 19.27
N LEU A 401 96.35 22.67 19.78
CA LEU A 401 96.57 24.07 20.17
C LEU A 401 97.60 24.20 21.30
N LEU A 402 97.53 23.32 22.31
CA LEU A 402 98.50 23.28 23.40
C LEU A 402 99.89 22.88 22.89
N ALA A 403 99.99 21.95 21.94
CA ALA A 403 101.25 21.58 21.30
C ALA A 403 101.81 22.73 20.42
N TYR A 404 100.96 23.48 19.71
CA TYR A 404 101.38 24.62 18.90
C TYR A 404 101.89 25.81 19.75
N ARG A 405 101.28 26.05 20.92
CA ARG A 405 101.75 27.06 21.89
C ARG A 405 103.13 26.78 22.49
N VAL A 406 103.66 25.57 22.31
CA VAL A 406 104.97 25.11 22.82
C VAL A 406 106.07 25.14 21.74
N LEU A 407 105.76 25.57 20.51
CA LEU A 407 106.79 25.85 19.49
C LEU A 407 107.42 27.23 19.72
N PRO A 408 108.75 27.34 19.89
CA PRO A 408 109.42 28.63 19.90
C PRO A 408 109.28 29.30 18.53
N VAL A 409 108.88 30.58 18.52
CA VAL A 409 109.08 31.44 17.36
C VAL A 409 110.58 31.57 17.15
N SER A 410 111.09 31.03 16.04
CA SER A 410 112.45 31.23 15.55
C SER A 410 112.40 31.70 14.11
#